data_AF-A0A1B6NQZ5-F1
#
_entry.id   AF-A0A1B6NQZ5-F1
#
_cell.length_a   1.000
_cell.length_b   1.000
_cell.length_c   1.000
_cell.angle_alpha   90.00
_cell.angle_beta   90.00
_cell.angle_gamma   90.00
#
_symmetry.space_group_name_H-M   'P 1'
#
loop_
_entity.id
_entity.type
_entity.pdbx_description
1 polymer ?
#
loop_
_entity_poly.entity_id
_entity_poly.type
_entity_poly.pdbx_seq_one_letter_code
_entity_poly.pdbx_strand_id
1 'polypeptide(L)'
;MALPITAETRTGDTPSHKRQRQRKKPPNILLTTPESLMLMLSYADADKLFGKLKRVIIDETHSLMANKRGDFLSLALARLSVLSPHCKRIGLSATVAFPETLGAWLAGSDGVANIVKVKAGEKPKVEMLHSKARMPFGGFMARYAIDDIYQAIENAKTTLVFVNTRAQSELLFQMLWEANKAALPIALYHGSLSKEQRRKTEAMMASGMLRAIVCTSALELGIDWGDVDKVIQVGAPKGVSRLLQR
;
A
#
# COMPACT_ATOMS: atom_id res chain seq x y z
N MET A 1 -7.07 31.62 -2.16
CA MET A 1 -7.83 31.29 -3.38
C MET A 1 -7.57 29.83 -3.73
N ALA A 2 -8.58 28.96 -3.72
CA ALA A 2 -8.42 27.57 -4.15
C ALA A 2 -8.58 27.52 -5.68
N LEU A 3 -7.58 26.98 -6.39
CA LEU A 3 -7.71 26.70 -7.82
C LEU A 3 -8.87 25.71 -8.03
N PRO A 4 -9.66 25.82 -9.11
CA PRO A 4 -10.80 24.95 -9.37
C PRO A 4 -10.36 23.56 -9.90
N ILE A 5 -9.49 22.88 -9.16
CA ILE A 5 -8.94 21.56 -9.49
C ILE A 5 -9.71 20.52 -8.67
N THR A 6 -10.33 19.57 -9.38
CA THR A 6 -11.04 18.44 -8.77
C THR A 6 -10.15 17.20 -8.73
N ALA A 7 -10.05 16.57 -7.57
CA ALA A 7 -9.31 15.32 -7.37
C ALA A 7 -10.23 14.27 -6.74
N GLU A 8 -10.29 13.07 -7.34
CA GLU A 8 -11.17 12.02 -6.85
C GLU A 8 -10.63 10.61 -7.04
N THR A 9 -11.14 9.69 -6.24
CA THR A 9 -10.79 8.27 -6.27
C THR A 9 -11.82 7.43 -7.03
N ARG A 10 -11.31 6.47 -7.82
CA ARG A 10 -12.07 5.43 -8.53
C ARG A 10 -11.48 4.06 -8.22
N THR A 11 -12.10 3.35 -7.29
CA THR A 11 -11.71 2.00 -6.88
C THR A 11 -12.94 1.10 -6.82
N GLY A 12 -12.77 -0.17 -6.42
CA GLY A 12 -13.90 -1.07 -6.12
C GLY A 12 -14.85 -0.53 -5.04
N ASP A 13 -14.34 0.33 -4.16
CA ASP A 13 -15.11 0.96 -3.08
C ASP A 13 -15.91 2.20 -3.53
N THR A 14 -15.77 2.66 -4.77
CA THR A 14 -16.48 3.87 -5.26
C THR A 14 -17.97 3.57 -5.52
N PRO A 15 -18.91 4.28 -4.87
CA PRO A 15 -20.35 4.07 -5.07
C PRO A 15 -20.81 4.24 -6.53
N SER A 16 -21.83 3.50 -6.94
CA SER A 16 -22.38 3.53 -8.32
C SER A 16 -22.74 4.94 -8.80
N HIS A 17 -23.41 5.75 -7.98
CA HIS A 17 -23.78 7.13 -8.34
C HIS A 17 -22.53 7.99 -8.62
N LYS A 18 -21.49 7.86 -7.78
CA LYS A 18 -20.23 8.59 -7.96
C LYS A 18 -19.52 8.13 -9.22
N ARG A 19 -19.57 6.83 -9.52
CA ARG A 19 -19.00 6.24 -10.73
C ARG A 19 -19.66 6.76 -12.01
N GLN A 20 -20.98 6.91 -12.02
CA GLN A 20 -21.73 7.45 -13.16
C GLN A 20 -21.44 8.94 -13.37
N ARG A 21 -21.40 9.73 -12.30
CA ARG A 21 -21.05 11.16 -12.39
C ARG A 21 -19.61 11.35 -12.90
N GLN A 22 -18.63 10.58 -12.40
CA GLN A 22 -17.25 10.61 -12.90
C GLN A 22 -17.15 10.28 -14.39
N ARG A 23 -18.03 9.40 -14.90
CA ARG A 23 -18.10 9.06 -16.33
C ARG A 23 -18.58 10.23 -17.18
N LYS A 24 -19.58 10.97 -16.71
CA LYS A 24 -20.13 12.16 -17.40
C LYS A 24 -19.23 13.39 -17.28
N LYS A 25 -18.63 13.59 -16.11
CA LYS A 25 -17.77 14.71 -15.76
C LYS A 25 -16.53 14.18 -15.02
N PRO A 26 -15.47 13.79 -15.75
CA PRO A 26 -14.26 13.29 -15.12
C PRO A 26 -13.58 14.38 -14.27
N PRO A 27 -12.95 14.01 -13.15
CA PRO A 27 -12.16 14.95 -12.36
C PRO A 27 -10.87 15.33 -13.08
N ASN A 28 -10.23 16.42 -12.65
CA ASN A 28 -8.92 16.81 -13.18
C ASN A 28 -7.82 15.81 -12.79
N ILE A 29 -7.93 15.23 -11.59
CA ILE A 29 -7.02 14.20 -11.06
C ILE A 29 -7.86 12.98 -10.64
N LEU A 30 -7.50 11.81 -11.17
CA LEU A 30 -8.17 10.55 -10.88
C LEU A 30 -7.19 9.57 -10.24
N LEU A 31 -7.41 9.22 -8.97
CA LEU A 31 -6.68 8.17 -8.27
C LEU A 31 -7.40 6.84 -8.49
N THR A 32 -6.73 5.83 -9.03
CA THR A 32 -7.36 4.55 -9.39
C THR A 32 -6.40 3.38 -9.17
N THR A 33 -6.93 2.16 -9.15
CA THR A 33 -6.11 0.94 -9.24
C THR A 33 -5.99 0.46 -10.69
N PRO A 34 -5.00 -0.40 -11.02
CA PRO A 34 -4.91 -1.04 -12.34
C PRO A 34 -6.21 -1.75 -12.75
N GLU A 35 -6.87 -2.43 -11.82
CA GLU A 35 -8.14 -3.13 -12.04
C GLU A 35 -9.26 -2.17 -12.44
N SER A 36 -9.38 -1.07 -11.68
CA SER A 36 -10.41 -0.06 -11.94
C SER A 36 -10.13 0.71 -13.23
N LEU A 37 -8.85 0.91 -13.57
CA LEU A 37 -8.44 1.52 -14.85
C LEU A 37 -8.88 0.66 -16.03
N MET A 38 -8.60 -0.64 -16.00
CA MET A 38 -8.99 -1.56 -17.07
C MET A 38 -10.51 -1.64 -17.25
N LEU A 39 -11.28 -1.62 -16.17
CA LEU A 39 -12.75 -1.53 -16.25
C LEU A 39 -13.23 -0.23 -16.90
N MET A 40 -12.57 0.90 -16.65
CA MET A 40 -12.92 2.16 -17.32
C MET A 40 -12.52 2.13 -18.80
N LEU A 41 -11.37 1.55 -19.11
CA LEU A 41 -10.89 1.42 -20.48
C LEU A 41 -11.75 0.48 -21.33
N SER A 42 -12.41 -0.52 -20.72
CA SER A 42 -13.31 -1.42 -21.45
C SER A 42 -14.65 -0.79 -21.83
N TYR A 43 -14.97 0.42 -21.34
CA TYR A 43 -16.20 1.11 -21.74
C TYR A 43 -16.09 1.66 -23.17
N ALA A 44 -17.24 1.70 -23.86
CA ALA A 44 -17.33 2.23 -25.22
C ALA A 44 -16.94 3.71 -25.34
N ASP A 45 -17.07 4.48 -24.26
CA ASP A 45 -16.77 5.91 -24.18
C ASP A 45 -15.46 6.21 -23.41
N ALA A 46 -14.53 5.25 -23.40
CA ALA A 46 -13.22 5.43 -22.77
C ALA A 46 -12.40 6.58 -23.40
N ASP A 47 -12.60 6.85 -24.69
CA ASP A 47 -12.04 7.98 -25.43
C ASP A 47 -12.46 9.33 -24.82
N LYS A 48 -13.71 9.48 -24.37
CA LYS A 48 -14.19 10.71 -23.74
C LYS A 48 -13.54 10.94 -22.38
N LEU A 49 -13.26 9.86 -21.65
CA LEU A 49 -12.60 9.91 -20.34
C LEU A 49 -11.10 10.18 -20.45
N PHE A 50 -10.42 9.47 -21.35
CA PHE A 50 -8.97 9.45 -21.40
C PHE A 50 -8.38 10.20 -22.57
N GLY A 51 -9.14 10.62 -23.59
CA GLY A 51 -8.60 11.23 -24.81
C GLY A 51 -7.89 12.58 -24.63
N LYS A 52 -8.07 13.22 -23.47
CA LYS A 52 -7.36 14.46 -23.08
C LYS A 52 -6.33 14.23 -21.97
N LEU A 53 -6.00 12.97 -21.68
CA LEU A 53 -5.10 12.61 -20.59
C LEU A 53 -3.68 13.09 -20.92
N LYS A 54 -3.12 13.90 -20.01
CA LYS A 54 -1.76 14.45 -20.19
C LYS A 54 -0.69 13.66 -19.42
N ARG A 55 -1.09 12.99 -18.33
CA ARG A 55 -0.13 12.36 -17.42
C ARG A 55 -0.74 11.14 -16.74
N VAL A 56 0.07 10.08 -16.65
CA VAL A 56 -0.16 8.92 -15.78
C VAL A 56 0.98 8.86 -14.77
N ILE A 57 0.63 8.77 -13.49
CA ILE A 57 1.59 8.56 -12.41
C ILE A 57 1.35 7.16 -11.85
N ILE A 58 2.40 6.35 -11.82
CA ILE A 58 2.40 5.00 -11.27
C ILE A 58 3.25 5.06 -10.03
N ASP A 59 2.59 5.01 -8.88
CA ASP A 59 3.29 4.92 -7.62
C ASP A 59 3.72 3.47 -7.35
N GLU A 60 4.81 3.30 -6.60
CA GLU A 60 5.37 2.00 -6.22
C GLU A 60 5.58 1.04 -7.39
N THR A 61 6.19 1.56 -8.47
CA THR A 61 6.30 0.85 -9.75
C THR A 61 7.05 -0.49 -9.62
N HIS A 62 8.01 -0.59 -8.70
CA HIS A 62 8.76 -1.83 -8.43
C HIS A 62 7.85 -2.98 -7.98
N SER A 63 6.72 -2.67 -7.32
CA SER A 63 5.79 -3.68 -6.81
C SER A 63 4.96 -4.32 -7.94
N LEU A 64 4.86 -3.66 -9.10
CA LEU A 64 4.04 -4.10 -10.23
C LEU A 64 4.85 -4.84 -11.29
N MET A 65 6.07 -4.41 -11.57
CA MET A 65 6.87 -4.91 -12.71
C MET A 65 7.01 -6.45 -12.75
N ALA A 66 7.19 -7.10 -11.59
CA ALA A 66 7.52 -8.52 -11.52
C ALA A 66 6.30 -9.45 -11.35
N ASN A 67 5.08 -8.99 -11.63
CA ASN A 67 3.88 -9.81 -11.45
C ASN A 67 2.82 -9.59 -12.53
N LYS A 68 1.80 -10.47 -12.52
CA LYS A 68 0.67 -10.41 -13.45
C LYS A 68 -0.14 -9.12 -13.40
N ARG A 69 -0.09 -8.40 -12.28
CA ARG A 69 -0.72 -7.08 -12.14
C ARG A 69 0.04 -6.03 -12.94
N GLY A 70 1.37 -6.14 -13.01
CA GLY A 70 2.22 -5.37 -13.93
C GLY A 70 1.88 -5.65 -15.39
N ASP A 71 1.83 -6.92 -15.80
CA ASP A 71 1.43 -7.32 -17.16
C ASP A 71 0.08 -6.67 -17.54
N PHE A 72 -0.88 -6.74 -16.62
CA PHE A 72 -2.20 -6.15 -16.79
C PHE A 72 -2.18 -4.62 -16.92
N LEU A 73 -1.35 -3.94 -16.11
CA LEU A 73 -1.17 -2.49 -16.21
C LEU A 73 -0.47 -2.10 -17.51
N SER A 74 0.51 -2.88 -17.99
CA SER A 74 1.18 -2.62 -19.27
C SER A 74 0.18 -2.62 -20.43
N LEU A 75 -0.76 -3.56 -20.45
CA LEU A 75 -1.84 -3.59 -21.44
C LEU A 75 -2.76 -2.36 -21.33
N ALA A 76 -3.10 -1.95 -20.10
CA ALA A 76 -3.88 -0.73 -19.87
C ALA A 76 -3.17 0.52 -20.39
N LEU A 77 -1.86 0.64 -20.14
CA LEU A 77 -1.01 1.74 -20.60
C LEU A 77 -0.86 1.75 -22.12
N ALA A 78 -0.75 0.59 -22.75
CA ALA A 78 -0.73 0.47 -24.21
C ALA A 78 -2.04 0.99 -24.84
N ARG A 79 -3.19 0.61 -24.28
CA ARG A 79 -4.49 1.14 -24.71
C ARG A 79 -4.62 2.64 -24.47
N LEU A 80 -4.12 3.16 -23.34
CA LEU A 80 -4.09 4.59 -23.08
C LEU A 80 -3.23 5.35 -24.09
N SER A 81 -2.12 4.78 -24.55
CA SER A 81 -1.28 5.40 -25.59
C SER A 81 -1.99 5.53 -26.94
N VAL A 82 -2.93 4.64 -27.26
CA VAL A 82 -3.78 4.79 -28.45
C VAL A 82 -4.76 5.95 -28.27
N LEU A 83 -5.38 6.08 -27.09
CA LEU A 83 -6.36 7.13 -26.80
C LEU A 83 -5.72 8.51 -26.56
N SER A 84 -4.49 8.55 -26.05
CA SER A 84 -3.73 9.76 -25.73
C SER A 84 -2.25 9.58 -26.01
N PRO A 85 -1.83 9.71 -27.28
CA PRO A 85 -0.46 9.48 -27.71
C PRO A 85 0.58 10.38 -27.02
N HIS A 86 0.17 11.58 -26.60
CA HIS A 86 1.06 12.55 -25.96
C HIS A 86 1.08 12.45 -24.42
N CYS A 87 0.42 11.43 -23.84
CA CYS A 87 0.37 11.26 -22.39
C CYS A 87 1.75 10.87 -21.84
N LYS A 88 2.27 11.66 -20.89
CA LYS A 88 3.54 11.33 -20.20
C LYS A 88 3.30 10.33 -19.07
N ARG A 89 4.19 9.36 -18.94
CA ARG A 89 4.18 8.39 -17.84
C ARG A 89 5.27 8.74 -16.83
N ILE A 90 4.95 8.64 -15.55
CA ILE A 90 5.89 8.87 -14.45
C ILE A 90 5.77 7.69 -13.50
N GLY A 91 6.88 7.02 -13.22
CA GLY A 91 6.96 5.96 -12.22
C GLY A 91 7.69 6.47 -10.98
N LEU A 92 7.14 6.18 -9.81
CA LEU A 92 7.77 6.42 -8.51
C LEU A 92 8.12 5.07 -7.88
N SER A 93 9.25 5.01 -7.19
CA SER A 93 9.70 3.79 -6.51
C SER A 93 10.80 4.07 -5.51
N ALA A 94 10.70 3.49 -4.31
CA ALA A 94 11.73 3.63 -3.27
C ALA A 94 12.96 2.74 -3.50
N THR A 95 12.76 1.46 -3.82
CA THR A 95 13.85 0.49 -3.96
C THR A 95 13.82 -0.21 -5.32
N VAL A 96 14.84 0.05 -6.16
CA VAL A 96 14.94 -0.56 -7.50
C VAL A 96 16.37 -1.05 -7.73
N ALA A 97 16.54 -2.36 -7.88
CA ALA A 97 17.84 -2.96 -8.21
C ALA A 97 18.26 -2.66 -9.66
N PHE A 98 17.29 -2.66 -10.59
CA PHE A 98 17.52 -2.45 -12.03
C PHE A 98 16.65 -1.30 -12.57
N PRO A 99 17.04 -0.02 -12.36
CA PRO A 99 16.27 1.15 -12.81
C PRO A 99 16.02 1.18 -14.32
N GLU A 100 16.98 0.72 -15.12
CA GLU A 100 16.86 0.68 -16.59
C GLU A 100 15.72 -0.24 -17.03
N THR A 101 15.62 -1.43 -16.42
CA THR A 101 14.53 -2.38 -16.71
C THR A 101 13.17 -1.81 -16.34
N LEU A 102 13.09 -1.13 -15.19
CA LEU A 102 11.86 -0.46 -14.75
C LEU A 102 11.49 0.70 -15.70
N GLY A 103 12.49 1.46 -16.14
CA GLY A 103 12.34 2.54 -17.11
C GLY A 103 11.82 2.04 -18.46
N ALA A 104 12.40 0.95 -18.97
CA ALA A 104 11.94 0.31 -20.21
C ALA A 104 10.50 -0.20 -20.09
N TRP A 105 10.15 -0.86 -18.98
CA TRP A 105 8.78 -1.31 -18.72
C TRP A 105 7.78 -0.14 -18.69
N LEU A 106 8.15 0.97 -18.04
CA LEU A 106 7.31 2.17 -17.94
C LEU A 106 7.13 2.86 -19.31
N ALA A 107 8.21 2.97 -20.08
CA ALA A 107 8.21 3.65 -21.36
C ALA A 107 7.44 2.88 -22.44
N GLY A 108 7.43 1.55 -22.38
CA GLY A 108 6.90 0.69 -23.43
C GLY A 108 7.88 0.55 -24.60
N SER A 109 7.46 -0.16 -25.65
CA SER A 109 8.35 -0.64 -26.72
C SER A 109 9.15 0.44 -27.46
N ASP A 110 8.56 1.62 -27.67
CA ASP A 110 9.16 2.68 -28.51
C ASP A 110 9.66 3.89 -27.68
N GLY A 111 9.66 3.77 -26.36
CA GLY A 111 9.93 4.88 -25.45
C GLY A 111 11.26 4.75 -24.71
N VAL A 112 11.80 5.90 -24.30
CA VAL A 112 12.92 5.98 -23.35
C VAL A 112 12.44 6.71 -22.09
N ALA A 113 12.68 6.12 -20.93
CA ALA A 113 12.41 6.76 -19.65
C ALA A 113 13.66 7.45 -19.11
N ASN A 114 13.52 8.72 -18.71
CA ASN A 114 14.57 9.41 -17.97
C ASN A 114 14.55 8.94 -16.51
N ILE A 115 15.68 8.41 -16.03
CA ILE A 115 15.81 7.88 -14.68
C ILE A 115 16.41 8.96 -13.77
N VAL A 116 15.63 9.37 -12.78
CA VAL A 116 16.06 10.31 -11.75
C VAL A 116 16.32 9.52 -10.47
N LYS A 117 17.57 9.47 -10.02
CA LYS A 117 17.97 8.83 -8.76
C LYS A 117 18.12 9.89 -7.69
N VAL A 118 17.38 9.74 -6.59
CA VAL A 118 17.52 10.58 -5.40
C VAL A 118 18.27 9.78 -4.34
N LYS A 119 19.16 10.42 -3.57
CA LYS A 119 19.80 9.74 -2.43
C LYS A 119 18.72 9.39 -1.41
N ALA A 120 18.64 8.10 -1.08
CA ALA A 120 17.79 7.61 0.00
C ALA A 120 18.23 8.22 1.35
N GLY A 121 17.28 8.33 2.28
CA GLY A 121 17.53 8.78 3.64
C GLY A 121 18.31 7.76 4.47
N GLU A 122 18.17 7.86 5.79
CA GLU A 122 18.82 6.98 6.74
C GLU A 122 18.33 5.52 6.60
N LYS A 123 19.23 4.55 6.77
CA LYS A 123 18.88 3.13 6.66
C LYS A 123 18.08 2.69 7.89
N PRO A 124 17.05 1.83 7.75
CA PRO A 124 16.33 1.33 8.90
C PRO A 124 17.25 0.49 9.79
N LYS A 125 17.11 0.66 11.11
CA LYS A 125 17.78 -0.18 12.11
C LYS A 125 16.99 -1.48 12.26
N VAL A 126 17.52 -2.57 11.71
CA VAL A 126 16.88 -3.89 11.77
C VAL A 126 17.52 -4.71 12.88
N GLU A 127 16.71 -5.13 13.86
CA GLU A 127 17.14 -5.93 15.01
C GLU A 127 16.19 -7.11 15.22
N MET A 128 16.70 -8.17 15.85
CA MET A 128 15.89 -9.31 16.25
C MET A 128 15.29 -9.06 17.63
N LEU A 129 13.96 -9.19 17.76
CA LEU A 129 13.30 -9.16 19.06
C LEU A 129 13.63 -10.45 19.82
N HIS A 130 14.42 -10.35 20.87
CA HIS A 130 14.77 -11.48 21.72
C HIS A 130 13.65 -11.76 22.72
N SER A 131 13.03 -12.94 22.60
CA SER A 131 11.99 -13.39 23.52
C SER A 131 12.60 -13.96 24.80
N LYS A 132 11.98 -13.67 25.94
CA LYS A 132 12.36 -14.28 27.24
C LYS A 132 11.94 -15.74 27.31
N ALA A 133 10.80 -16.09 26.71
CA ALA A 133 10.31 -17.45 26.65
C ALA A 133 11.06 -18.27 25.58
N ARG A 134 11.23 -19.56 25.84
CA ARG A 134 11.86 -20.49 24.89
C ARG A 134 10.95 -20.68 23.68
N MET A 135 11.52 -20.50 22.49
CA MET A 135 10.82 -20.75 21.22
C MET A 135 10.41 -22.23 21.14
N PRO A 136 9.12 -22.54 20.87
CA PRO A 136 8.68 -23.92 20.70
C PRO A 136 9.23 -24.52 19.40
N PHE A 137 9.49 -25.83 19.41
CA PHE A 137 10.02 -26.55 18.24
C PHE A 137 8.98 -26.81 17.14
N GLY A 138 7.70 -26.53 17.41
CA GLY A 138 6.63 -26.68 16.44
C GLY A 138 5.31 -26.19 17.03
N GLY A 139 4.40 -25.78 16.14
CA GLY A 139 3.09 -25.27 16.54
C GLY A 139 3.17 -23.90 17.21
N PHE A 140 2.19 -23.07 16.86
CA PHE A 140 1.98 -21.72 17.37
C PHE A 140 2.91 -20.66 16.76
N MET A 141 2.23 -19.59 16.36
CA MET A 141 2.76 -18.35 15.86
C MET A 141 3.59 -17.64 16.95
N ALA A 142 3.57 -16.30 17.01
CA ALA A 142 4.32 -15.53 18.00
C ALA A 142 3.84 -15.69 19.47
N ARG A 143 3.14 -16.79 19.84
CA ARG A 143 2.51 -16.98 21.15
C ARG A 143 3.49 -16.82 22.30
N TYR A 144 4.64 -17.47 22.19
CA TYR A 144 5.67 -17.43 23.20
C TYR A 144 6.26 -16.02 23.39
N ALA A 145 6.14 -15.16 22.39
CA ALA A 145 6.70 -13.80 22.37
C ALA A 145 5.63 -12.71 22.56
N ILE A 146 4.39 -13.04 22.94
CA ILE A 146 3.31 -12.04 23.06
C ILE A 146 3.65 -10.97 24.09
N ASP A 147 4.14 -11.37 25.26
CA ASP A 147 4.51 -10.42 26.32
C ASP A 147 5.63 -9.49 25.85
N ASP A 148 6.61 -10.01 25.12
CA ASP A 148 7.73 -9.22 24.58
C ASP A 148 7.27 -8.28 23.46
N ILE A 149 6.34 -8.71 22.59
CA ILE A 149 5.72 -7.87 21.56
C ILE A 149 4.88 -6.77 22.22
N TYR A 150 4.08 -7.10 23.24
CA TYR A 150 3.26 -6.15 23.97
C TYR A 150 4.13 -5.10 24.67
N GLN A 151 5.19 -5.54 25.35
CA GLN A 151 6.16 -4.63 25.98
C GLN A 151 6.84 -3.73 24.93
N ALA A 152 7.17 -4.25 23.75
CA ALA A 152 7.75 -3.46 22.67
C ALA A 152 6.78 -2.39 22.13
N ILE A 153 5.48 -2.69 22.07
CA ILE A 153 4.40 -1.74 21.74
C ILE A 153 4.27 -0.67 22.83
N GLU A 154 4.27 -1.07 24.10
CA GLU A 154 4.13 -0.16 25.23
C GLU A 154 5.26 0.88 25.27
N ASN A 155 6.47 0.51 24.83
CA ASN A 155 7.66 1.36 24.82
C ASN A 155 7.83 2.26 23.57
N ALA A 156 6.92 2.27 22.60
CA ALA A 156 7.00 3.09 21.37
C ALA A 156 5.74 3.97 21.22
N LYS A 157 5.74 5.15 20.58
CA LYS A 157 4.51 5.98 20.42
C LYS A 157 3.48 5.30 19.51
N THR A 158 3.96 4.75 18.41
CA THR A 158 3.12 4.09 17.41
C THR A 158 3.85 2.90 16.81
N THR A 159 3.21 1.73 16.83
CA THR A 159 3.82 0.48 16.34
C THR A 159 3.00 -0.17 15.22
N LEU A 160 3.63 -0.47 14.09
CA LEU A 160 3.05 -1.36 13.08
C LEU A 160 3.52 -2.79 13.31
N VAL A 161 2.60 -3.73 13.51
CA VAL A 161 2.90 -5.14 13.73
C VAL A 161 2.46 -5.94 12.50
N PHE A 162 3.42 -6.25 11.63
CA PHE A 162 3.17 -6.99 10.40
C PHE A 162 3.16 -8.50 10.62
N VAL A 163 2.20 -9.17 10.00
CA VAL A 163 2.11 -10.63 9.90
C VAL A 163 1.96 -11.08 8.44
N ASN A 164 2.11 -12.37 8.17
CA ASN A 164 2.09 -12.90 6.80
C ASN A 164 0.70 -13.30 6.30
N THR A 165 -0.28 -13.55 7.16
CA THR A 165 -1.65 -13.92 6.74
C THR A 165 -2.72 -13.25 7.59
N ARG A 166 -3.93 -13.16 7.04
CA ARG A 166 -5.11 -12.59 7.73
C ARG A 166 -5.47 -13.37 8.99
N ALA A 167 -5.38 -14.70 8.94
CA ALA A 167 -5.60 -15.54 10.11
C ALA A 167 -4.57 -15.26 11.21
N GLN A 168 -3.31 -14.97 10.84
CA GLN A 168 -2.30 -14.60 11.83
C GLN A 168 -2.59 -13.23 12.46
N SER A 169 -3.11 -12.27 11.69
CA SER A 169 -3.38 -10.93 12.22
C SER A 169 -4.51 -10.96 13.23
N GLU A 170 -5.57 -11.72 12.93
CA GLU A 170 -6.71 -11.92 13.84
C GLU A 170 -6.26 -12.63 15.12
N LEU A 171 -5.51 -13.74 14.98
CA LEU A 171 -5.02 -14.50 16.13
C LEU A 171 -4.06 -13.66 17.00
N LEU A 172 -3.11 -12.96 16.39
CA LEU A 172 -2.17 -12.10 17.10
C LEU A 172 -2.90 -10.94 17.79
N PHE A 173 -3.87 -10.33 17.12
CA PHE A 173 -4.68 -9.26 17.68
C PHE A 173 -5.46 -9.74 18.92
N GLN A 174 -6.09 -10.91 18.85
CA GLN A 174 -6.78 -11.51 20.00
C GLN A 174 -5.82 -11.75 21.18
N MET A 175 -4.63 -12.28 20.90
CA MET A 175 -3.66 -12.58 21.95
C MET A 175 -3.07 -11.31 22.59
N LEU A 176 -2.85 -10.27 21.79
CA LEU A 176 -2.48 -8.95 22.31
C LEU A 176 -3.62 -8.34 23.12
N TRP A 177 -4.87 -8.51 22.69
CA TRP A 177 -6.05 -8.05 23.42
C TRP A 177 -6.16 -8.70 24.81
N GLU A 178 -5.96 -10.01 24.90
CA GLU A 178 -5.94 -10.75 26.18
C GLU A 178 -4.78 -10.29 27.10
N ALA A 179 -3.62 -9.96 26.52
CA ALA A 179 -2.46 -9.45 27.26
C ALA A 179 -2.55 -7.95 27.61
N ASN A 180 -3.53 -7.21 27.07
CA ASN A 180 -3.58 -5.75 27.11
C ASN A 180 -4.03 -5.17 28.45
N LYS A 181 -3.19 -5.32 29.49
CA LYS A 181 -3.48 -4.84 30.85
C LYS A 181 -3.64 -3.32 30.94
N ALA A 182 -2.90 -2.56 30.12
CA ALA A 182 -2.94 -1.11 30.10
C ALA A 182 -4.03 -0.52 29.18
N ALA A 183 -4.89 -1.35 28.59
CA ALA A 183 -5.96 -0.94 27.67
C ALA A 183 -5.45 -0.04 26.52
N LEU A 184 -4.26 -0.33 25.99
CA LEU A 184 -3.67 0.38 24.87
C LEU A 184 -4.60 0.30 23.65
N PRO A 185 -4.85 1.40 22.92
CA PRO A 185 -5.63 1.37 21.70
C PRO A 185 -4.86 0.66 20.58
N ILE A 186 -5.12 -0.63 20.43
CA ILE A 186 -4.57 -1.50 19.39
C ILE A 186 -5.69 -1.76 18.37
N ALA A 187 -5.38 -1.64 17.08
CA ALA A 187 -6.32 -1.92 16.01
C ALA A 187 -5.84 -3.08 15.12
N LEU A 188 -6.78 -3.67 14.38
CA LEU A 188 -6.53 -4.66 13.34
C LEU A 188 -6.70 -4.03 11.96
N TYR A 189 -5.85 -4.41 11.00
CA TYR A 189 -5.98 -3.97 9.62
C TYR A 189 -5.59 -5.05 8.59
N HIS A 190 -6.56 -5.48 7.79
CA HIS A 190 -6.31 -6.30 6.61
C HIS A 190 -7.41 -6.15 5.55
N GLY A 191 -7.13 -6.56 4.31
CA GLY A 191 -8.03 -6.36 3.17
C GLY A 191 -9.40 -7.04 3.26
N SER A 192 -9.62 -7.99 4.17
CA SER A 192 -10.94 -8.57 4.44
C SER A 192 -11.86 -7.73 5.33
N LEU A 193 -11.35 -6.66 5.96
CA LEU A 193 -12.18 -5.80 6.80
C LEU A 193 -13.15 -4.97 5.97
N SER A 194 -14.28 -4.61 6.58
CA SER A 194 -15.26 -3.74 5.94
C SER A 194 -14.64 -2.38 5.61
N LYS A 195 -15.16 -1.73 4.59
CA LYS A 195 -14.72 -0.38 4.19
C LYS A 195 -14.84 0.63 5.34
N GLU A 196 -15.90 0.51 6.15
CA GLU A 196 -16.13 1.37 7.31
C GLU A 196 -15.08 1.15 8.39
N GLN A 197 -14.76 -0.10 8.71
CA GLN A 197 -13.71 -0.45 9.66
C GLN A 197 -12.34 0.06 9.21
N ARG A 198 -11.96 -0.16 7.94
CA ARG A 198 -10.68 0.33 7.39
C ARG A 198 -10.57 1.85 7.51
N ARG A 199 -11.61 2.59 7.12
CA ARG A 199 -11.64 4.05 7.25
C ARG A 199 -11.57 4.54 8.68
N LYS A 200 -12.23 3.86 9.61
CA LYS A 200 -12.17 4.19 11.04
C LYS A 200 -10.74 4.01 11.57
N THR A 201 -10.10 2.88 11.26
CA THR A 201 -8.70 2.62 11.66
C THR A 201 -7.76 3.63 11.03
N GLU A 202 -7.90 3.94 9.74
CA GLU A 202 -7.12 4.96 9.03
C GLU A 202 -7.26 6.34 9.69
N ALA A 203 -8.48 6.76 10.05
CA ALA A 203 -8.72 8.04 10.71
C ALA A 203 -8.17 8.09 12.14
N MET A 204 -8.32 7.02 12.91
CA MET A 204 -7.74 6.90 14.26
C MET A 204 -6.20 6.92 14.21
N MET A 205 -5.62 6.32 13.18
CA MET A 205 -4.17 6.35 12.97
C MET A 205 -3.68 7.75 12.60
N ALA A 206 -4.31 8.39 11.61
CA ALA A 206 -3.94 9.73 11.16
C ALA A 206 -4.08 10.82 12.26
N SER A 207 -4.91 10.56 13.27
CA SER A 207 -5.06 11.43 14.45
C SER A 207 -4.12 11.07 15.61
N GLY A 208 -3.25 10.06 15.45
CA GLY A 208 -2.32 9.62 16.48
C GLY A 208 -2.98 8.93 17.68
N MET A 209 -4.22 8.44 17.54
CA MET A 209 -4.98 7.82 18.64
C MET A 209 -4.63 6.34 18.88
N LEU A 210 -3.90 5.70 17.96
CA LEU A 210 -3.56 4.27 18.04
C LEU A 210 -2.14 4.08 18.55
N ARG A 211 -1.97 3.14 19.49
CA ARG A 211 -0.65 2.70 19.98
C ARG A 211 -0.04 1.65 19.08
N ALA A 212 -0.87 0.78 18.51
CA ALA A 212 -0.41 -0.20 17.55
C ALA A 212 -1.47 -0.61 16.52
N ILE A 213 -1.01 -1.10 15.39
CA ILE A 213 -1.85 -1.72 14.37
C ILE A 213 -1.28 -3.08 13.99
N VAL A 214 -2.05 -4.14 14.23
CA VAL A 214 -1.75 -5.49 13.73
C VAL A 214 -2.23 -5.59 12.29
N CYS A 215 -1.33 -5.86 11.35
CA CYS A 215 -1.64 -5.73 9.94
C CYS A 215 -0.98 -6.78 9.04
N THR A 216 -1.58 -6.98 7.87
CA THR A 216 -0.95 -7.70 6.76
C THR A 216 -0.27 -6.72 5.80
N SER A 217 0.18 -7.20 4.64
CA SER A 217 0.68 -6.37 3.52
C SER A 217 -0.29 -5.34 2.95
N ALA A 218 -1.47 -5.17 3.57
CA ALA A 218 -2.44 -4.17 3.20
C ALA A 218 -2.02 -2.76 3.68
N LEU A 219 -1.11 -2.68 4.66
CA LEU A 219 -0.49 -1.41 5.11
C LEU A 219 0.92 -1.18 4.55
N GLU A 220 1.48 -2.11 3.76
CA GLU A 220 2.85 -1.99 3.20
C GLU A 220 3.03 -0.85 2.20
N LEU A 221 1.94 -0.35 1.59
CA LEU A 221 2.00 0.48 0.39
C LEU A 221 1.20 1.78 0.56
N GLY A 222 1.89 2.91 0.37
CA GLY A 222 1.32 4.15 -0.18
C GLY A 222 0.38 4.95 0.71
N ILE A 223 0.39 4.75 2.03
CA ILE A 223 -0.32 5.64 2.96
C ILE A 223 0.72 6.26 3.89
N ASP A 224 0.69 7.59 3.97
CA ASP A 224 1.48 8.37 4.91
C ASP A 224 0.88 8.19 6.30
N TRP A 225 1.42 7.23 7.06
CA TRP A 225 0.88 6.79 8.35
C TRP A 225 1.25 7.72 9.51
N GLY A 226 1.85 8.88 9.25
CA GLY A 226 2.39 9.76 10.29
C GLY A 226 3.65 9.18 10.93
N ASP A 227 4.00 9.68 12.12
CA ASP A 227 5.20 9.28 12.85
C ASP A 227 5.05 7.85 13.44
N VAL A 228 5.41 6.84 12.65
CA VAL A 228 5.57 5.45 13.10
C VAL A 228 6.96 5.31 13.74
N ASP A 229 6.99 5.02 15.03
CA ASP A 229 8.24 4.87 15.77
C ASP A 229 8.87 3.47 15.62
N LYS A 230 8.02 2.45 15.42
CA LYS A 230 8.46 1.06 15.46
C LYS A 230 7.67 0.18 14.51
N VAL A 231 8.39 -0.73 13.85
CA VAL A 231 7.82 -1.77 13.02
C VAL A 231 8.27 -3.12 13.57
N ILE A 232 7.31 -4.00 13.84
CA ILE A 232 7.54 -5.36 14.32
C ILE A 232 7.10 -6.32 13.24
N GLN A 233 8.02 -7.13 12.74
CA GLN A 233 7.72 -8.19 11.79
C GLN A 233 7.59 -9.54 12.52
N VAL A 234 6.38 -10.10 12.52
CA VAL A 234 6.09 -11.41 13.12
C VAL A 234 6.30 -12.51 12.08
N GLY A 235 7.30 -13.36 12.35
CA GLY A 235 7.73 -14.42 11.45
C GLY A 235 8.53 -13.90 10.25
N ALA A 236 9.24 -14.77 9.55
CA ALA A 236 10.04 -14.36 8.40
C ALA A 236 9.16 -13.77 7.29
N PRO A 237 9.48 -12.58 6.76
CA PRO A 237 8.77 -12.04 5.60
C PRO A 237 9.08 -12.88 4.37
N LYS A 238 8.19 -12.86 3.37
CA LYS A 238 8.36 -13.61 2.11
C LYS A 238 9.41 -13.01 1.15
N GLY A 239 10.37 -12.24 1.67
CA GLY A 239 11.43 -11.59 0.91
C GLY A 239 12.06 -10.41 1.64
N VAL A 240 13.36 -10.16 1.38
CA VAL A 240 14.14 -9.07 2.00
C VAL A 240 13.62 -7.70 1.59
N SER A 241 13.21 -7.52 0.33
CA SER A 241 12.64 -6.26 -0.16
C SER A 241 11.40 -5.82 0.63
N ARG A 242 10.53 -6.78 1.00
CA ARG A 242 9.35 -6.50 1.83
C ARG A 242 9.70 -6.11 3.25
N LEU A 243 10.77 -6.67 3.82
CA LEU A 243 11.23 -6.27 5.15
C LEU A 243 11.75 -4.83 5.15
N LEU A 244 12.46 -4.43 4.10
CA LEU A 244 12.99 -3.07 3.98
C LEU A 244 11.93 -2.02 3.63
N GLN A 245 10.81 -2.46 3.03
CA GLN A 245 9.68 -1.60 2.72
C GLN A 245 8.75 -1.38 3.93
N ARG A 246 8.65 -2.38 4.81
CA ARG A 246 7.88 -2.31 6.06
C ARG A 246 8.60 -1.44 7.07
#